data_AF-A0A317H1E0-F1
#
_entry.id   AF-A0A317H1E0-F1
#
_cell.length_a   1.000
_cell.length_b   1.000
_cell.length_c   1.000
_cell.angle_alpha   90.00
_cell.angle_beta   90.00
_cell.angle_gamma   90.00
#
_symmetry.space_group_name_H-M   'P 1'
#
loop_
_entity.id
_entity.type
_entity.pdbx_description
1 polymer ?
#
loop_
_entity_poly.entity_id
_entity_poly.type
_entity_poly.pdbx_seq_one_letter_code
_entity_poly.pdbx_strand_id
1 'polypeptide(L)'
;MNSHINIIRIFDDYIAELNSRKNDPIVKKGIEDFKQQFIDLRTTIDELRHEMHLAKMALAADSKENRNGKKASVSHANHVNLKKRYRSYKKLFEKTKTEFGKFENKWL
;
A
#
# COMPACT_ATOMS: atom_id res chain seq x y z
N MET A 1 0.75 8.05 2.38
CA MET A 1 -0.39 7.28 1.84
C MET A 1 -0.74 7.70 0.41
N ASN A 2 -1.23 8.93 0.17
CA ASN A 2 -1.61 9.36 -1.20
C ASN A 2 -0.45 9.28 -2.22
N SER A 3 0.78 9.62 -1.81
CA SER A 3 1.97 9.48 -2.67
C SER A 3 2.23 8.02 -3.10
N HIS A 4 1.98 7.03 -2.24
CA HIS A 4 2.23 5.63 -2.58
C HIS A 4 1.24 5.12 -3.63
N ILE A 5 -0.01 5.59 -3.56
CA ILE A 5 -1.08 5.23 -4.51
C ILE A 5 -0.82 5.86 -5.87
N ASN A 6 -0.41 7.12 -5.90
CA ASN A 6 -0.01 7.77 -7.15
C ASN A 6 1.19 7.06 -7.78
N ILE A 7 2.18 6.66 -6.97
CA ILE A 7 3.33 5.90 -7.44
C ILE A 7 2.88 4.55 -8.02
N ILE A 8 2.05 3.78 -7.32
CA ILE A 8 1.52 2.49 -7.83
C ILE A 8 0.81 2.67 -9.18
N ARG A 9 0.01 3.74 -9.33
CA ARG A 9 -0.67 4.01 -10.60
C ARG A 9 0.31 4.33 -11.73
N ILE A 10 1.32 5.16 -11.48
CA ILE A 10 2.39 5.44 -12.47
C ILE A 10 3.13 4.15 -12.83
N PHE A 11 3.30 3.25 -11.88
CA PHE A 11 3.91 1.94 -12.09
C PHE A 11 3.10 1.03 -13.03
N ASP A 12 1.77 1.02 -12.91
CA ASP A 12 0.90 0.25 -13.83
C ASP A 12 1.09 0.71 -15.29
N ASP A 13 1.07 2.03 -15.50
CA ASP A 13 1.27 2.64 -16.83
C ASP A 13 2.69 2.33 -17.36
N TYR A 14 3.68 2.40 -16.49
CA TYR A 14 5.08 2.14 -16.84
C TYR A 14 5.34 0.66 -17.18
N ILE A 15 4.79 -0.28 -16.40
CA ILE A 15 4.89 -1.71 -16.68
C ILE A 15 4.25 -2.06 -18.03
N ALA A 16 3.11 -1.45 -18.36
CA ALA A 16 2.46 -1.64 -19.66
C ALA A 16 3.36 -1.18 -20.82
N GLU A 17 4.04 -0.05 -20.66
CA GLU A 17 5.03 0.45 -21.62
C GLU A 17 6.23 -0.51 -21.75
N LEU A 18 6.78 -0.98 -20.64
CA LEU A 18 7.93 -1.90 -20.64
C LEU A 18 7.62 -3.24 -21.33
N ASN A 19 6.43 -3.78 -21.09
CA ASN A 19 5.97 -5.01 -21.75
C ASN A 19 5.81 -4.83 -23.27
N SER A 20 5.49 -3.62 -23.74
CA SER A 20 5.39 -3.34 -25.18
C SER A 20 6.74 -3.23 -25.87
N ARG A 21 7.79 -2.81 -25.15
CA ARG A 21 9.12 -2.50 -25.72
C ARG A 21 10.12 -3.66 -25.65
N LYS A 22 9.97 -4.60 -24.72
CA LYS A 22 10.97 -5.65 -24.46
C LYS A 22 10.40 -7.05 -24.73
N ASN A 23 11.05 -7.79 -25.64
CA ASN A 23 10.68 -9.17 -25.99
C ASN A 23 11.56 -10.25 -25.36
N ASP A 24 12.57 -9.87 -24.57
CA ASP A 24 13.41 -10.83 -23.86
C ASP A 24 12.57 -11.60 -22.82
N PRO A 25 12.52 -12.95 -22.89
CA PRO A 25 11.75 -13.77 -21.96
C PRO A 25 12.12 -13.57 -20.48
N ILE A 26 13.40 -13.30 -20.18
CA ILE A 26 13.89 -13.09 -18.81
C ILE A 26 13.34 -11.77 -18.28
N VAL A 27 13.36 -10.72 -19.11
CA VAL A 27 12.86 -9.39 -18.77
C VAL A 27 11.34 -9.43 -18.62
N LYS A 28 10.62 -10.11 -19.51
CA LYS A 28 9.15 -10.27 -19.44
C LYS A 28 8.72 -10.96 -18.15
N LYS A 29 9.42 -12.04 -17.75
CA LYS A 29 9.12 -12.74 -16.49
C LYS A 29 9.34 -11.82 -15.29
N GLY A 30 10.45 -11.09 -15.26
CA GLY A 30 10.72 -10.12 -14.20
C GLY A 30 9.66 -9.02 -14.11
N ILE A 31 9.22 -8.49 -15.26
CA ILE A 31 8.15 -7.48 -15.31
C ILE A 31 6.84 -8.04 -14.74
N GLU A 32 6.45 -9.27 -15.10
CA GLU A 32 5.22 -9.89 -14.58
C GLU A 32 5.32 -10.17 -13.07
N ASP A 33 6.48 -10.62 -12.57
CA ASP A 33 6.73 -10.81 -11.14
C ASP A 33 6.57 -9.50 -10.36
N PHE A 34 7.10 -8.38 -10.88
CA PHE A 34 6.93 -7.07 -10.26
C PHE A 34 5.49 -6.58 -10.35
N LYS A 35 4.81 -6.79 -11.49
CA LYS A 35 3.40 -6.42 -11.67
C LYS A 35 2.52 -7.08 -10.60
N GLN A 36 2.73 -8.38 -10.33
CA GLN A 36 2.00 -9.07 -9.27
C GLN A 36 2.29 -8.46 -7.89
N GLN A 37 3.55 -8.17 -7.58
CA GLN A 37 3.92 -7.53 -6.31
C GLN A 37 3.27 -6.14 -6.14
N PHE A 38 3.17 -5.35 -7.21
CA PHE A 38 2.51 -4.04 -7.17
C PHE A 38 0.99 -4.17 -6.99
N ILE A 39 0.36 -5.18 -7.60
CA ILE A 39 -1.06 -5.50 -7.36
C ILE A 39 -1.28 -5.83 -5.87
N ASP A 40 -0.44 -6.67 -5.29
CA ASP A 40 -0.56 -7.06 -3.87
C ASP A 40 -0.37 -5.84 -2.94
N LEU A 41 0.59 -4.97 -3.26
CA LEU A 41 0.81 -3.70 -2.56
C LEU A 41 -0.40 -2.77 -2.66
N ARG A 42 -1.07 -2.73 -3.82
CA ARG A 42 -2.28 -1.94 -4.04
C ARG A 42 -3.44 -2.42 -3.18
N THR A 43 -3.71 -3.73 -3.21
CA THR A 43 -4.74 -4.35 -2.37
C THR A 43 -4.48 -4.06 -0.89
N THR A 44 -3.24 -4.25 -0.44
CA THR A 44 -2.85 -4.01 0.95
C THR A 44 -3.07 -2.55 1.38
N ILE A 45 -2.73 -1.57 0.54
CA ILE A 45 -2.90 -0.15 0.90
C ILE A 45 -4.37 0.27 0.91
N ASP A 46 -5.19 -0.30 0.02
CA ASP A 46 -6.63 -0.04 -0.02
C ASP A 46 -7.35 -0.63 1.20
N GLU A 47 -7.00 -1.85 1.61
CA GLU A 47 -7.47 -2.44 2.87
C GLU A 47 -7.09 -1.57 4.08
N LEU A 48 -5.82 -1.13 4.16
CA LEU A 48 -5.36 -0.26 5.23
C LEU A 48 -6.10 1.08 5.25
N ARG A 49 -6.44 1.65 4.08
CA ARG A 49 -7.27 2.85 4.00
C ARG A 49 -8.68 2.61 4.51
N HIS A 50 -9.29 1.49 4.11
CA HIS A 50 -10.62 1.12 4.56
C HIS A 50 -10.66 0.97 6.09
N GLU A 51 -9.72 0.23 6.67
CA GLU A 51 -9.59 0.07 8.12
C GLU A 51 -9.34 1.39 8.85
N MET A 52 -8.45 2.25 8.31
CA MET A 52 -8.23 3.60 8.86
C MET A 52 -9.49 4.46 8.80
N HIS A 53 -10.30 4.34 7.74
CA HIS A 53 -11.56 5.05 7.61
C HIS A 53 -12.58 4.58 8.65
N LEU A 54 -12.74 3.26 8.82
CA LEU A 54 -13.60 2.69 9.86
C LEU A 54 -13.17 3.13 11.26
N ALA A 55 -11.87 3.08 11.56
CA ALA A 55 -11.33 3.55 12.84
C ALA A 55 -11.61 5.04 13.07
N LYS A 56 -11.51 5.88 12.03
CA LYS A 56 -11.84 7.31 12.11
C LYS A 56 -13.33 7.53 12.36
N MET A 57 -14.20 6.76 11.72
CA MET A 57 -15.65 6.83 11.95
C MET A 57 -16.03 6.39 13.36
N ALA A 58 -15.42 5.31 13.86
CA ALA A 58 -15.60 4.84 15.23
C ALA A 58 -15.18 5.91 16.26
N LEU A 59 -14.00 6.52 16.08
CA LEU A 59 -13.55 7.64 16.93
C LEU A 59 -14.50 8.84 16.86
N ALA A 60 -15.02 9.16 15.68
CA ALA A 60 -15.96 10.27 15.51
C ALA A 60 -17.30 10.00 16.22
N ALA A 61 -17.83 8.78 16.12
CA ALA A 61 -19.03 8.35 16.84
C ALA A 61 -18.80 8.42 18.37
N ASP A 62 -17.68 7.88 18.82
CA ASP A 62 -17.28 7.86 20.23
C ASP A 62 -17.14 9.27 20.82
N SER A 63 -16.55 10.21 20.06
CA SER A 63 -16.43 11.60 20.49
C SER A 63 -17.78 12.34 20.61
N LYS A 64 -18.79 11.90 19.86
CA LYS A 64 -20.16 12.45 19.97
C LYS A 64 -20.89 11.85 21.17
N GLU A 65 -20.67 10.58 21.48
CA GLU A 65 -21.31 9.86 22.59
C GLU A 65 -20.70 10.24 23.96
N ASN A 66 -19.38 10.48 23.99
CA ASN A 66 -18.65 10.95 25.18
C ASN A 66 -19.02 12.35 25.68
N ARG A 67 -19.79 13.15 24.91
CA ARG A 67 -20.34 14.42 25.40
C ARG A 67 -21.34 14.24 26.55
N ASN A 68 -21.83 13.02 26.78
CA ASN A 68 -22.77 12.68 27.86
C ASN A 68 -22.08 12.07 29.11
N GLY A 69 -20.76 12.21 29.26
CA GLY A 69 -20.07 11.97 30.55
C GLY A 69 -19.64 10.54 30.88
N LYS A 70 -19.79 9.57 29.98
CA LYS A 70 -19.26 8.21 30.16
C LYS A 70 -18.11 7.95 29.20
N LYS A 71 -16.86 8.00 29.71
CA LYS A 71 -15.62 7.67 28.98
C LYS A 71 -15.75 6.35 28.24
N ALA A 72 -16.05 6.41 26.95
CA ALA A 72 -16.03 5.25 26.09
C ALA A 72 -14.57 4.88 25.78
N SER A 73 -14.23 3.66 26.16
CA SER A 73 -12.90 3.06 25.98
C SER A 73 -12.76 2.64 24.52
N VAL A 74 -12.37 3.58 23.66
CA VAL A 74 -11.91 3.20 22.32
C VAL A 74 -10.67 2.35 22.50
N SER A 75 -10.81 1.05 22.27
CA SER A 75 -9.78 0.05 22.45
C SER A 75 -8.48 0.48 21.75
N HIS A 76 -7.52 0.95 22.54
CA HIS A 76 -6.18 1.35 22.11
C HIS A 76 -5.47 0.23 21.32
N ALA A 77 -5.87 -1.02 21.53
CA ALA A 77 -5.32 -2.20 20.86
C ALA A 77 -5.54 -2.18 19.33
N ASN A 78 -6.68 -1.69 18.83
CA ASN A 78 -6.96 -1.65 17.38
C ASN A 78 -6.01 -0.70 16.64
N HIS A 79 -5.65 0.43 17.27
CA HIS A 79 -4.72 1.40 16.69
C HIS A 79 -3.28 0.88 16.63
N VAL A 80 -2.85 0.08 17.60
CA VAL A 80 -1.50 -0.50 17.64
C VAL A 80 -1.29 -1.49 16.48
N ASN A 81 -2.29 -2.33 16.21
CA ASN A 81 -2.21 -3.32 15.14
C ASN A 81 -2.21 -2.65 13.74
N LEU A 82 -3.08 -1.66 13.51
CA LEU A 82 -3.15 -0.92 12.25
C LEU A 82 -1.84 -0.18 11.95
N LYS A 83 -1.25 0.46 12.97
CA LYS A 83 0.05 1.12 12.86
C LYS A 83 1.17 0.13 12.53
N LYS A 84 1.14 -1.07 13.12
CA LYS A 84 2.11 -2.14 12.82
C LYS A 84 1.99 -2.60 11.37
N ARG A 85 0.77 -2.90 10.89
CA ARG A 85 0.52 -3.30 9.50
C ARG A 85 0.95 -2.23 8.50
N TYR A 86 0.63 -0.96 8.75
CA TYR A 86 1.09 0.14 7.90
C TYR A 86 2.62 0.27 7.84
N ARG A 87 3.31 0.06 8.97
CA ARG A 87 4.79 0.05 8.99
C ARG A 87 5.36 -1.11 8.18
N SER A 88 4.76 -2.30 8.28
CA SER A 88 5.15 -3.46 7.48
C SER A 88 4.94 -3.20 5.98
N TYR A 89 3.77 -2.66 5.60
CA TYR A 89 3.50 -2.23 4.24
C TYR A 89 4.56 -1.25 3.73
N LYS A 90 4.88 -0.21 4.51
CA LYS A 90 5.89 0.78 4.10
C LYS A 90 7.25 0.13 3.83
N LYS A 91 7.69 -0.79 4.70
CA LYS A 91 8.95 -1.52 4.50
C LYS A 91 8.93 -2.36 3.22
N LEU A 92 7.82 -3.06 2.96
CA LEU A 92 7.66 -3.87 1.75
C LEU A 92 7.68 -2.99 0.50
N PHE A 93 6.93 -1.88 0.52
CA PHE A 93 6.87 -0.93 -0.57
C PHE A 93 8.25 -0.36 -0.93
N GLU A 94 9.02 0.12 0.05
CA GLU A 94 10.38 0.64 -0.21
C GLU A 94 11.33 -0.43 -0.74
N LYS A 95 11.19 -1.67 -0.24
CA LYS A 95 11.97 -2.81 -0.73
C LYS A 95 11.66 -3.10 -2.20
N THR A 96 10.38 -3.29 -2.55
CA THR A 96 9.93 -3.55 -3.93
C THR A 96 10.34 -2.43 -4.87
N LYS A 97 10.20 -1.16 -4.43
CA LYS A 97 10.65 0.01 -5.21
C LYS A 97 12.16 -0.02 -5.48
N THR A 98 12.97 -0.38 -4.47
CA THR A 98 14.43 -0.47 -4.61
C THR A 98 14.83 -1.62 -5.53
N GLU A 99 14.17 -2.77 -5.40
CA GLU A 99 14.41 -3.96 -6.24
C GLU A 99 14.01 -3.69 -7.70
N PHE A 100 12.88 -3.02 -7.92
CA PHE A 100 12.48 -2.58 -9.24
C PHE A 100 13.48 -1.61 -9.86
N GLY A 101 13.94 -0.58 -9.12
CA GLY A 101 14.94 0.35 -9.65
C GLY A 101 16.27 -0.32 -10.00
N LYS A 102 16.65 -1.39 -9.29
CA LYS A 102 17.82 -2.21 -9.67
C LYS A 102 17.56 -3.05 -10.91
N PHE A 103 16.36 -3.61 -11.04
CA PHE A 103 15.95 -4.36 -12.22
C PHE A 103 15.93 -3.45 -13.44
N GLU A 104 15.36 -2.25 -13.32
CA GLU A 104 15.35 -1.21 -14.34
C GLU A 104 16.78 -0.87 -14.79
N ASN A 105 17.66 -0.43 -13.90
CA ASN A 105 19.06 -0.11 -14.26
C ASN A 105 19.84 -1.26 -14.89
N LYS A 106 19.44 -2.52 -14.67
CA LYS A 106 20.14 -3.69 -15.20
C LYS A 106 19.65 -4.09 -16.59
N TRP A 107 18.36 -3.87 -16.90
CA TRP A 107 17.70 -4.43 -18.08
C TRP A 107 17.11 -3.36 -19.02
N LEU A 108 17.03 -2.11 -18.56
CA LEU A 108 16.59 -0.93 -19.30
C LEU A 108 17.75 0.04 -19.47
#